data_AF-A0A7C4USP5-F1
#
_entry.id   AF-A0A7C4USP5-F1
#
_cell.length_a   1.000
_cell.length_b   1.000
_cell.length_c   1.000
_cell.angle_alpha   90.00
_cell.angle_beta   90.00
_cell.angle_gamma   90.00
#
_symmetry.space_group_name_H-M   'P 1'
#
loop_
_entity.id
_entity.type
_entity.pdbx_description
1 polymer ?
#
loop_
_entity_poly.entity_id
_entity_poly.type
_entity_poly.pdbx_seq_one_letter_code
_entity_poly.pdbx_strand_id
1 'polypeptide(L)'
;MKEEELKRVSVKKSGWVNEGDALIFAIGIILVLFVITAGLLLVFGNWEKSSFFMFSKTFADHAAKIGIEQAIWELKNDKNNYDGYDESWNTTFSGDDVDIDGDGIKESKFFYVKNFRKKIVARYAVLVRDENGSININYTGNLSKNGRHSFNEGWTTFEIGFFPGLCDAIADKLVLFRNGKDLQAGVKDNDDDRDNETLSDDGIDNDGDGIIDENNEGIDEPDEFHHAKPSGDDRPFFVIEDIKMLKRMTETIYNKIKNHITCHSYDLNIDAENYLRTNINKASLEQIVSILTGIGYEKNQAIQIALNILDYRDRDSTPTVIKTPEGRRFIGIDRTPYLNEIEPCPEMKIEDAKGPGGIPVTIIEELGPQFIEIFNPYDVPVDISNWTIKGGMITLPDPNIFDVNNQSQQTIDKIEKGEKPDTSKIESFFKSLMPDHIKIPEGTIIKPHSYYLIGDSIKWKIVILYTAEGIVVTPFFFPIKEPAGADQYEPILFMNFDIPALSKVFSIIRKIFHIDTVLNGKMYLVNEKNQLIEETDYGSDKPGNDTKQKNDPRVQQWFLGAKTPGKMNSC
;
A
#
# COMPACT_ATOMS: atom_id res chain seq x y z
N MET A 1 125.86 -78.01 23.51
CA MET A 1 125.85 -78.80 22.26
C MET A 1 124.43 -78.77 21.72
N LYS A 2 124.22 -78.08 20.58
CA LYS A 2 123.05 -78.04 19.67
C LYS A 2 121.71 -77.46 20.17
N GLU A 3 121.46 -76.20 19.81
CA GLU A 3 120.29 -75.71 19.01
C GLU A 3 120.20 -74.16 19.02
N GLU A 4 121.32 -73.49 18.76
CA GLU A 4 121.33 -72.10 18.27
C GLU A 4 121.45 -72.15 16.75
N GLU A 5 120.41 -71.74 16.04
CA GLU A 5 120.36 -71.23 14.65
C GLU A 5 119.06 -71.68 13.97
N LEU A 6 117.95 -70.97 14.19
CA LEU A 6 116.82 -70.91 13.23
C LEU A 6 115.70 -69.90 13.55
N LYS A 7 115.90 -68.92 14.45
CA LYS A 7 114.88 -67.88 14.76
C LYS A 7 115.37 -66.43 14.61
N ARG A 8 116.13 -66.14 13.55
CA ARG A 8 116.56 -64.76 13.23
C ARG A 8 116.18 -64.30 11.83
N VAL A 9 114.99 -64.66 11.31
CA VAL A 9 114.43 -64.02 10.11
C VAL A 9 112.89 -64.03 10.16
N SER A 10 112.25 -63.10 10.88
CA SER A 10 110.89 -62.63 10.50
C SER A 10 110.36 -61.40 11.25
N VAL A 11 111.02 -60.89 12.30
CA VAL A 11 110.50 -59.72 13.05
C VAL A 11 111.19 -58.44 12.59
N LYS A 12 110.90 -57.97 11.37
CA LYS A 12 111.19 -56.60 10.92
C LYS A 12 110.38 -56.29 9.66
N LYS A 13 109.09 -56.02 9.83
CA LYS A 13 108.21 -55.18 8.96
C LYS A 13 106.75 -55.41 9.35
N SER A 14 106.23 -54.65 10.32
CA SER A 14 104.78 -54.43 10.46
C SER A 14 104.38 -53.20 11.29
N GLY A 15 105.33 -52.45 11.85
CA GLY A 15 105.03 -51.35 12.77
C GLY A 15 104.60 -50.01 12.15
N TRP A 16 104.42 -49.90 10.83
CA TRP A 16 104.13 -48.61 10.16
C TRP A 16 102.93 -48.66 9.21
N VAL A 17 102.17 -49.77 9.17
CA VAL A 17 100.94 -49.89 8.37
C VAL A 17 99.68 -49.75 9.24
N ASN A 18 99.76 -50.06 10.54
CA ASN A 18 98.59 -50.10 11.42
C ASN A 18 98.15 -48.75 12.02
N GLU A 19 98.99 -47.70 12.01
CA GLU A 19 98.62 -46.38 12.55
C GLU A 19 97.77 -45.56 11.56
N GLY A 20 98.02 -45.72 10.25
CA GLY A 20 97.23 -45.07 9.19
C GLY A 20 95.82 -45.66 9.07
N ASP A 21 95.69 -46.98 9.17
CA ASP A 21 94.39 -47.66 9.14
C ASP A 21 93.54 -47.33 10.38
N ALA A 22 94.16 -47.24 11.56
CA ALA A 22 93.49 -46.81 12.79
C ALA A 22 92.99 -45.36 12.71
N LEU A 23 93.78 -44.46 12.11
CA LEU A 23 93.41 -43.05 11.91
C LEU A 23 92.25 -42.91 10.90
N ILE A 24 92.28 -43.65 9.79
CA ILE A 24 91.19 -43.67 8.80
C ILE A 24 89.91 -44.21 9.43
N PHE A 25 90.02 -45.26 10.25
CA PHE A 25 88.86 -45.83 10.96
C PHE A 25 88.28 -44.85 11.99
N ALA A 26 89.14 -44.16 12.75
CA ALA A 26 88.72 -43.14 13.70
C ALA A 26 88.04 -41.94 13.01
N ILE A 27 88.61 -41.44 11.90
CA ILE A 27 88.01 -40.37 11.10
C ILE A 27 86.67 -40.83 10.49
N GLY A 28 86.59 -42.08 10.01
CA GLY A 28 85.36 -42.67 9.49
C GLY A 28 84.25 -42.72 10.55
N ILE A 29 84.58 -43.15 11.78
CA ILE A 29 83.63 -43.14 12.91
C ILE A 29 83.20 -41.71 13.25
N ILE A 30 84.13 -40.76 13.33
CA ILE A 30 83.81 -39.36 13.62
C ILE A 30 82.92 -38.75 12.54
N LEU A 31 83.17 -39.06 11.26
CA LEU A 31 82.35 -38.59 10.14
C LEU A 31 80.92 -39.16 10.21
N VAL A 32 80.79 -40.47 10.51
CA VAL A 32 79.48 -41.11 10.70
C VAL A 32 78.73 -40.49 11.88
N LEU A 33 79.41 -40.28 13.01
CA LEU A 33 78.83 -39.60 14.17
C LEU A 33 78.40 -38.16 13.83
N PHE A 34 79.23 -37.42 13.09
CA PHE A 34 78.89 -36.07 12.65
C PHE A 34 77.65 -36.03 11.75
N VAL A 35 77.55 -36.93 10.77
CA VAL A 35 76.37 -37.03 9.88
C VAL A 35 75.12 -37.42 10.67
N ILE A 36 75.22 -38.34 11.62
CA ILE A 36 74.11 -38.72 12.50
C ILE A 36 73.68 -37.53 13.37
N THR A 37 74.63 -36.84 14.01
CA THR A 37 74.33 -35.67 14.85
C THR A 37 73.72 -34.53 14.03
N ALA A 38 74.25 -34.23 12.84
CA ALA A 38 73.71 -33.22 11.95
C ALA A 38 72.29 -33.59 11.45
N GLY A 39 72.07 -34.87 11.10
CA GLY A 39 70.75 -35.37 10.73
C GLY A 39 69.73 -35.28 11.88
N LEU A 40 70.12 -35.66 13.10
CA LEU A 40 69.28 -35.53 14.29
C LEU A 40 68.94 -34.08 14.60
N LEU A 41 69.89 -33.15 14.49
CA LEU A 41 69.64 -31.71 14.69
C LEU A 41 68.61 -31.16 13.69
N LEU A 42 68.68 -31.54 12.42
CA LEU A 42 67.70 -31.14 11.41
C LEU A 42 66.31 -31.73 11.69
N VAL A 43 66.23 -33.01 12.07
CA VAL A 43 64.97 -33.66 12.43
C VAL A 43 64.35 -32.99 13.67
N PHE A 44 65.14 -32.76 14.72
CA PHE A 44 64.65 -32.10 15.93
C PHE A 44 64.22 -30.65 15.69
N GLY A 45 64.95 -29.88 14.86
CA GLY A 45 64.53 -28.53 14.49
C GLY A 45 63.21 -28.50 13.70
N ASN A 46 62.99 -29.47 12.81
CA ASN A 46 61.72 -29.60 12.08
C ASN A 46 60.58 -30.11 12.97
N TRP A 47 60.87 -31.00 13.92
CA TRP A 47 59.92 -31.47 14.92
C TRP A 47 59.50 -30.35 15.86
N GLU A 48 60.43 -29.54 16.36
CA GLU A 48 60.12 -28.40 17.23
C GLU A 48 59.17 -27.41 16.52
N LYS A 49 59.46 -27.05 15.27
CA LYS A 49 58.58 -26.18 14.46
C LYS A 49 57.21 -26.81 14.23
N SER A 50 57.16 -28.09 13.83
CA SER A 50 55.90 -28.80 13.58
C SER A 50 55.06 -28.93 14.86
N SER A 51 55.69 -29.29 15.97
CA SER A 51 55.03 -29.36 17.28
C SER A 51 54.53 -28.00 17.72
N PHE A 52 55.34 -26.94 17.58
CA PHE A 52 54.92 -25.58 17.89
C PHE A 52 53.69 -25.18 17.07
N PHE A 53 53.69 -25.37 15.74
CA PHE A 53 52.53 -25.06 14.90
C PHE A 53 51.29 -25.86 15.28
N MET A 54 51.44 -27.16 15.57
CA MET A 54 50.33 -28.01 15.97
C MET A 54 49.73 -27.55 17.31
N PHE A 55 50.57 -27.29 18.31
CA PHE A 55 50.13 -26.78 19.61
C PHE A 55 49.49 -25.39 19.49
N SER A 56 50.11 -24.46 18.76
CA SER A 56 49.58 -23.11 18.52
C SER A 56 48.23 -23.15 17.80
N LYS A 57 48.06 -24.04 16.81
CA LYS A 57 46.77 -24.23 16.13
C LYS A 57 45.70 -24.72 17.11
N THR A 58 45.99 -25.73 17.94
CA THR A 58 45.05 -26.23 18.95
C THR A 58 44.70 -25.15 19.98
N PHE A 59 45.68 -24.34 20.42
CA PHE A 59 45.41 -23.23 21.32
C PHE A 59 44.53 -22.15 20.67
N ALA A 60 44.75 -21.84 19.39
CA ALA A 60 43.92 -20.89 18.66
C ALA A 60 42.48 -21.41 18.48
N ASP A 61 42.32 -22.69 18.13
CA ASP A 61 41.00 -23.34 18.00
C ASP A 61 40.23 -23.33 19.33
N HIS A 62 40.90 -23.65 20.44
CA HIS A 62 40.30 -23.57 21.77
C HIS A 62 39.95 -22.13 22.15
N ALA A 63 40.78 -21.14 21.82
CA ALA A 63 40.48 -19.73 22.09
C ALA A 63 39.26 -19.25 21.29
N ALA A 64 39.12 -19.68 20.03
CA ALA A 64 37.93 -19.40 19.22
C ALA A 64 36.67 -20.04 19.82
N LYS A 65 36.75 -21.32 20.23
CA LYS A 65 35.64 -22.01 20.91
C LYS A 65 35.22 -21.32 22.21
N ILE A 66 36.17 -20.84 23.01
CA ILE A 66 35.85 -20.06 24.21
C ILE A 66 35.05 -18.80 23.85
N GLY A 67 35.44 -18.09 22.79
CA GLY A 67 34.71 -16.92 22.31
C GLY A 67 33.28 -17.26 21.86
N ILE A 68 33.11 -18.34 21.11
CA ILE A 68 31.79 -18.83 20.66
C ILE A 68 30.91 -19.20 21.86
N GLU A 69 31.43 -19.97 22.82
CA GLU A 69 30.68 -20.36 24.02
C GLU A 69 30.30 -19.16 24.88
N GLN A 70 31.15 -18.15 24.96
CA GLN A 70 30.82 -16.90 25.65
C GLN A 70 29.69 -16.15 24.93
N ALA A 71 29.73 -16.04 23.59
CA ALA A 71 28.65 -15.42 22.83
C ALA A 71 27.32 -16.17 22.99
N ILE A 72 27.35 -17.50 22.93
CA ILE A 72 26.16 -18.34 23.19
C ILE A 72 25.64 -18.12 24.60
N TRP A 73 26.51 -17.95 25.59
CA TRP A 73 26.11 -17.66 26.95
C TRP A 73 25.41 -16.30 27.09
N GLU A 74 25.96 -15.24 26.47
CA GLU A 74 25.32 -13.91 26.47
C GLU A 74 23.93 -13.99 25.81
N LEU A 75 23.82 -14.61 24.63
CA LEU A 75 22.55 -14.77 23.90
C LEU A 75 21.51 -15.57 24.70
N LYS A 76 21.91 -16.66 25.37
CA LYS A 76 20.99 -17.47 26.20
C LYS A 76 20.55 -16.77 27.48
N ASN A 77 21.35 -15.83 27.96
CA ASN A 77 21.07 -15.07 29.17
C ASN A 77 20.35 -13.76 28.90
N ASP A 78 20.18 -13.41 27.62
CA ASP A 78 19.29 -12.35 27.22
C ASP A 78 17.83 -12.72 27.56
N LYS A 79 17.10 -11.74 28.10
CA LYS A 79 15.73 -11.91 28.59
C LYS A 79 14.79 -10.86 28.01
N ASN A 80 15.31 -9.94 27.20
CA ASN A 80 14.48 -8.96 26.55
C ASN A 80 13.64 -9.64 25.46
N ASN A 81 12.51 -9.02 25.13
CA ASN A 81 11.61 -9.47 24.07
C ASN A 81 11.89 -8.76 22.74
N TYR A 82 13.04 -8.11 22.65
CA TYR A 82 13.57 -7.43 21.47
C TYR A 82 15.09 -7.65 21.50
N ASP A 83 15.73 -7.52 20.34
CA ASP A 83 17.18 -7.61 20.19
C ASP A 83 17.74 -6.26 19.71
N GLY A 84 18.37 -5.52 20.62
CA GLY A 84 19.00 -4.22 20.38
C GLY A 84 20.52 -4.29 20.36
N TYR A 85 21.16 -3.45 19.55
CA TYR A 85 22.62 -3.30 19.56
C TYR A 85 23.18 -2.70 20.87
N ASP A 86 22.33 -2.18 21.75
CA ASP A 86 22.66 -1.67 23.08
C ASP A 86 22.73 -2.76 24.16
N GLU A 87 22.44 -4.01 23.81
CA GLU A 87 22.35 -5.13 24.75
C GLU A 87 23.68 -5.85 25.00
N SER A 88 23.69 -6.74 26.01
CA SER A 88 24.92 -7.39 26.48
C SER A 88 25.52 -8.32 25.43
N TRP A 89 24.69 -8.96 24.60
CA TRP A 89 25.16 -9.83 23.52
C TRP A 89 26.00 -9.11 22.48
N ASN A 90 25.80 -7.80 22.27
CA ASN A 90 26.64 -6.97 21.41
C ASN A 90 27.72 -6.21 22.22
N THR A 91 27.29 -5.37 23.16
CA THR A 91 28.15 -4.42 23.89
C THR A 91 29.27 -5.08 24.68
N THR A 92 29.08 -6.33 25.13
CA THR A 92 30.12 -7.09 25.80
C THR A 92 31.32 -7.31 24.89
N PHE A 93 31.14 -7.50 23.59
CA PHE A 93 32.22 -7.77 22.65
C PHE A 93 32.68 -6.55 21.87
N SER A 94 31.86 -5.49 21.80
CA SER A 94 32.19 -4.27 21.07
C SER A 94 33.45 -3.57 21.58
N GLY A 95 34.24 -3.01 20.66
CA GLY A 95 35.39 -2.15 20.95
C GLY A 95 36.27 -1.87 19.73
N ASP A 96 37.44 -1.28 19.95
CA ASP A 96 38.19 -0.61 18.88
C ASP A 96 39.53 -1.33 18.57
N ASP A 97 39.68 -2.59 19.00
CA ASP A 97 40.96 -3.30 18.91
C ASP A 97 41.18 -3.94 17.54
N VAL A 98 40.14 -4.61 17.02
CA VAL A 98 40.21 -5.46 15.84
C VAL A 98 38.96 -5.33 14.97
N ASP A 99 39.23 -5.33 13.67
CA ASP A 99 38.28 -5.42 12.55
C ASP A 99 38.14 -6.91 12.21
N ILE A 100 37.00 -7.52 12.53
CA ILE A 100 36.80 -8.97 12.35
C ILE A 100 36.26 -9.27 10.93
N ASP A 101 35.46 -8.38 10.36
CA ASP A 101 34.77 -8.59 9.08
C ASP A 101 35.53 -8.01 7.86
N GLY A 102 36.62 -7.29 8.12
CA GLY A 102 37.47 -6.66 7.12
C GLY A 102 36.77 -5.52 6.37
N ASP A 103 35.93 -4.72 7.03
CA ASP A 103 35.30 -3.54 6.42
C ASP A 103 36.10 -2.23 6.62
N GLY A 104 37.18 -2.29 7.40
CA GLY A 104 38.07 -1.16 7.68
C GLY A 104 37.68 -0.38 8.94
N ILE A 105 36.57 -0.73 9.59
CA ILE A 105 36.16 -0.24 10.91
C ILE A 105 36.60 -1.29 11.93
N LYS A 106 36.91 -0.87 13.16
CA LYS A 106 37.18 -1.78 14.25
C LYS A 106 36.00 -1.77 15.20
N GLU A 107 35.44 -2.94 15.45
CA GLU A 107 34.16 -3.13 16.11
C GLU A 107 34.23 -4.17 17.24
N SER A 108 35.36 -4.85 17.42
CA SER A 108 35.56 -5.86 18.45
C SER A 108 36.78 -5.57 19.34
N LYS A 109 36.71 -6.03 20.60
CA LYS A 109 37.84 -5.99 21.54
C LYS A 109 38.49 -7.35 21.81
N PHE A 110 39.76 -7.34 22.22
CA PHE A 110 40.47 -8.56 22.60
C PHE A 110 40.19 -8.98 24.05
N PHE A 111 39.86 -10.26 24.21
CA PHE A 111 39.79 -10.97 25.48
C PHE A 111 41.06 -11.81 25.68
N TYR A 112 41.65 -11.75 26.87
CA TYR A 112 42.93 -12.39 27.17
C TYR A 112 42.73 -13.66 27.98
N VAL A 113 43.14 -14.81 27.40
CA VAL A 113 43.15 -16.09 28.10
C VAL A 113 44.44 -16.20 28.91
N LYS A 114 44.29 -16.38 30.22
CA LYS A 114 45.40 -16.47 31.17
C LYS A 114 45.52 -17.89 31.73
N ASN A 115 46.76 -18.37 31.89
CA ASN A 115 47.00 -19.62 32.60
C ASN A 115 46.88 -19.45 34.13
N PHE A 116 47.04 -20.55 34.88
CA PHE A 116 47.01 -20.55 36.35
C PHE A 116 48.05 -19.62 37.01
N ARG A 117 49.11 -19.23 36.29
CA ARG A 117 50.12 -18.26 36.73
C ARG A 117 49.81 -16.82 36.30
N LYS A 118 48.59 -16.55 35.82
CA LYS A 118 48.13 -15.26 35.28
C LYS A 118 48.90 -14.75 34.05
N LYS A 119 49.68 -15.61 33.37
CA LYS A 119 50.35 -15.25 32.11
C LYS A 119 49.37 -15.40 30.95
N ILE A 120 49.36 -14.44 30.03
CA ILE A 120 48.57 -14.50 28.79
C ILE A 120 49.12 -15.65 27.94
N VAL A 121 48.24 -16.58 27.56
CA VAL A 121 48.55 -17.74 26.70
C VAL A 121 47.82 -17.71 25.38
N ALA A 122 46.70 -16.98 25.29
CA ALA A 122 46.00 -16.71 24.04
C ALA A 122 45.20 -15.40 24.17
N ARG A 123 44.70 -14.90 23.05
CA ARG A 123 43.67 -13.86 22.99
C ARG A 123 42.63 -14.24 21.93
N TYR A 124 41.39 -13.84 22.12
CA TYR A 124 40.32 -13.99 21.15
C TYR A 124 39.52 -12.68 21.07
N ALA A 125 38.81 -12.48 19.97
CA ALA A 125 37.84 -11.42 19.80
C ALA A 125 36.61 -12.05 19.13
N VAL A 126 35.44 -11.49 19.38
CA VAL A 126 34.16 -12.01 18.91
C VAL A 126 33.38 -10.86 18.33
N LEU A 127 32.73 -11.11 17.19
CA LEU A 127 31.71 -10.24 16.63
C LEU A 127 30.42 -11.05 16.56
N VAL A 128 29.36 -10.53 17.16
CA VAL A 128 28.01 -11.09 17.08
C VAL A 128 27.19 -10.14 16.21
N ARG A 129 26.48 -10.68 15.22
CA ARG A 129 25.64 -9.91 14.29
C ARG A 129 24.23 -10.42 14.34
N ASP A 130 23.29 -9.49 14.22
CA ASP A 130 21.90 -9.83 13.95
C ASP A 130 21.72 -10.05 12.43
N GLU A 131 21.45 -11.29 12.06
CA GLU A 131 21.18 -11.67 10.67
C GLU A 131 19.77 -11.22 10.24
N ASN A 132 18.82 -11.02 11.17
CA ASN A 132 17.46 -10.58 10.85
C ASN A 132 17.40 -9.12 10.41
N GLY A 133 18.37 -8.29 10.82
CA GLY A 133 18.56 -6.93 10.31
C GLY A 133 19.17 -6.83 8.90
N SER A 134 19.47 -7.95 8.25
CA SER A 134 20.08 -8.02 6.91
C SER A 134 19.12 -8.57 5.86
N ILE A 135 19.33 -8.19 4.60
CA ILE A 135 18.53 -8.70 3.48
C ILE A 135 18.90 -10.15 3.19
N ASN A 136 17.95 -11.09 3.35
CA ASN A 136 18.19 -12.47 2.96
C ASN A 136 18.19 -12.62 1.43
N ILE A 137 19.34 -12.99 0.85
CA ILE A 137 19.50 -13.18 -0.60
C ILE A 137 18.81 -14.43 -1.14
N ASN A 138 18.41 -15.35 -0.26
CA ASN A 138 17.55 -16.48 -0.62
C ASN A 138 16.07 -16.11 -0.65
N TYR A 139 15.65 -14.98 -0.09
CA TYR A 139 14.24 -14.60 -0.05
C TYR A 139 13.94 -13.36 -0.90
N THR A 140 14.80 -12.34 -0.85
CA THR A 140 14.62 -11.07 -1.58
C THR A 140 14.48 -11.21 -3.10
N GLY A 141 13.70 -10.32 -3.68
CA GLY A 141 13.52 -10.17 -5.12
C GLY A 141 12.43 -11.08 -5.68
N ASN A 142 11.46 -10.44 -6.34
CA ASN A 142 10.53 -11.08 -7.27
C ASN A 142 10.90 -10.73 -8.72
N LEU A 143 10.56 -11.55 -9.71
CA LEU A 143 10.71 -11.19 -11.12
C LEU A 143 9.39 -10.69 -11.67
N SER A 144 9.40 -9.55 -12.38
CA SER A 144 8.33 -9.20 -13.32
C SER A 144 8.70 -9.52 -14.75
N LYS A 145 7.69 -9.53 -15.63
CA LYS A 145 7.77 -9.58 -17.11
C LYS A 145 8.90 -8.75 -17.75
N ASN A 146 9.38 -7.69 -17.11
CA ASN A 146 10.45 -6.83 -17.63
C ASN A 146 11.87 -7.22 -17.18
N GLY A 147 12.03 -8.35 -16.48
CA GLY A 147 13.32 -8.77 -15.92
C GLY A 147 13.83 -7.78 -14.87
N ARG A 148 12.93 -7.25 -14.04
CA ARG A 148 13.21 -6.34 -12.92
C ARG A 148 12.42 -6.79 -11.71
N HIS A 149 12.90 -6.40 -10.53
CA HIS A 149 12.12 -6.52 -9.31
C HIS A 149 10.80 -5.75 -9.42
N SER A 150 9.71 -6.42 -9.04
CA SER A 150 8.36 -5.86 -8.91
C SER A 150 7.78 -6.18 -7.54
N PHE A 151 6.67 -5.51 -7.28
CA PHE A 151 5.73 -5.81 -6.22
C PHE A 151 4.44 -6.24 -6.92
N ASN A 152 3.96 -7.43 -6.62
CA ASN A 152 2.72 -7.98 -7.18
C ASN A 152 1.66 -8.08 -6.08
N GLU A 153 2.03 -8.63 -4.91
CA GLU A 153 1.12 -8.81 -3.78
C GLU A 153 1.20 -7.66 -2.77
N GLY A 154 2.38 -7.03 -2.63
CA GLY A 154 2.67 -5.92 -1.74
C GLY A 154 2.81 -6.27 -0.25
N TRP A 155 2.90 -7.55 0.14
CA TRP A 155 2.85 -7.96 1.55
C TRP A 155 3.95 -8.94 2.02
N THR A 156 4.56 -9.71 1.13
CA THR A 156 5.63 -10.67 1.44
C THR A 156 7.03 -10.07 1.27
N THR A 157 8.01 -10.51 2.07
CA THR A 157 9.36 -9.93 2.02
C THR A 157 10.18 -10.37 0.80
N PHE A 158 9.68 -11.31 -0.02
CA PHE A 158 10.31 -11.64 -1.30
C PHE A 158 10.19 -10.49 -2.31
N GLU A 159 9.26 -9.56 -2.13
CA GLU A 159 9.11 -8.40 -3.03
C GLU A 159 10.02 -7.23 -2.69
N ILE A 160 10.81 -7.34 -1.61
CA ILE A 160 11.81 -6.34 -1.25
C ILE A 160 12.86 -6.28 -2.36
N GLY A 161 13.04 -5.08 -2.92
CA GLY A 161 14.04 -4.81 -3.94
C GLY A 161 15.47 -4.93 -3.41
N PHE A 162 16.34 -5.60 -4.16
CA PHE A 162 17.73 -5.81 -3.78
C PHE A 162 18.61 -4.57 -4.06
N PHE A 163 18.85 -3.74 -3.04
CA PHE A 163 19.63 -2.49 -3.09
C PHE A 163 19.38 -1.63 -4.35
N PRO A 164 18.17 -1.03 -4.48
CA PRO A 164 17.80 -0.23 -5.65
C PRO A 164 18.81 0.87 -5.97
N GLY A 165 19.13 1.05 -7.25
CA GLY A 165 20.13 1.99 -7.77
C GLY A 165 21.58 1.48 -7.71
N LEU A 166 21.92 0.59 -6.78
CA LEU A 166 23.26 -0.02 -6.68
C LEU A 166 23.33 -1.37 -7.40
N CYS A 167 22.30 -2.20 -7.24
CA CYS A 167 22.28 -3.59 -7.69
C CYS A 167 21.25 -3.89 -8.79
N ASP A 168 20.66 -2.87 -9.42
CA ASP A 168 19.63 -3.01 -10.47
C ASP A 168 20.04 -3.96 -11.62
N ALA A 169 21.34 -3.99 -11.97
CA ALA A 169 21.86 -4.84 -13.04
C ALA A 169 22.09 -6.31 -12.65
N ILE A 170 21.86 -6.66 -11.39
CA ILE A 170 22.09 -7.99 -10.78
C ILE A 170 20.79 -8.53 -10.17
N ALA A 171 19.83 -7.66 -9.84
CA ALA A 171 18.57 -7.97 -9.18
C ALA A 171 17.82 -9.18 -9.79
N ASP A 172 17.62 -9.19 -11.11
CA ASP A 172 16.99 -10.32 -11.81
C ASP A 172 17.84 -11.59 -11.76
N LYS A 173 19.16 -11.45 -11.89
CA LYS A 173 20.11 -12.56 -11.85
C LYS A 173 20.17 -13.23 -10.48
N LEU A 174 19.88 -12.50 -9.42
CA LEU A 174 19.76 -13.06 -8.08
C LEU A 174 18.60 -14.06 -8.02
N VAL A 175 17.42 -13.68 -8.51
CA VAL A 175 16.25 -14.57 -8.54
C VAL A 175 16.49 -15.76 -9.45
N LEU A 176 16.90 -15.50 -10.70
CA LEU A 176 17.16 -16.54 -11.69
C LEU A 176 18.27 -17.52 -11.31
N PHE A 177 19.19 -17.12 -10.42
CA PHE A 177 20.20 -18.04 -9.91
C PHE A 177 19.63 -19.03 -8.89
N ARG A 178 18.66 -18.59 -8.08
CA ARG A 178 17.95 -19.44 -7.11
C ARG A 178 17.09 -20.47 -7.83
N ASN A 179 16.42 -20.05 -8.89
CA ASN A 179 15.53 -20.85 -9.74
C ASN A 179 16.28 -21.80 -10.71
N GLY A 180 17.51 -22.18 -10.38
CA GLY A 180 18.23 -23.21 -11.14
C GLY A 180 18.43 -22.93 -12.63
N LYS A 181 18.28 -23.97 -13.48
CA LYS A 181 18.51 -23.86 -14.94
C LYS A 181 17.22 -23.73 -15.72
N ASP A 182 16.11 -24.20 -15.19
CA ASP A 182 14.80 -24.04 -15.82
C ASP A 182 14.24 -22.62 -15.63
N LEU A 183 14.84 -21.84 -14.70
CA LEU A 183 14.54 -20.45 -14.38
C LEU A 183 13.23 -20.26 -13.63
N GLN A 184 12.59 -21.34 -13.20
CA GLN A 184 11.33 -21.34 -12.46
C GLN A 184 11.61 -21.67 -10.98
N ALA A 185 10.78 -21.12 -10.09
CA ALA A 185 10.83 -21.55 -8.70
C ALA A 185 10.31 -22.99 -8.62
N GLY A 186 10.86 -23.81 -7.72
CA GLY A 186 10.32 -25.13 -7.47
C GLY A 186 10.57 -26.15 -8.59
N VAL A 187 9.62 -27.07 -8.78
CA VAL A 187 9.59 -27.98 -9.92
C VAL A 187 8.82 -27.32 -11.05
N LYS A 188 9.53 -26.99 -12.14
CA LYS A 188 8.91 -26.40 -13.34
C LYS A 188 7.58 -27.08 -13.77
N ASP A 189 6.59 -26.23 -14.06
CA ASP A 189 5.23 -26.56 -14.48
C ASP A 189 4.47 -27.42 -13.43
N ASN A 190 4.84 -27.34 -12.15
CA ASN A 190 4.21 -28.11 -11.07
C ASN A 190 3.98 -27.28 -9.80
N ASP A 191 2.70 -27.15 -9.44
CA ASP A 191 2.20 -26.64 -8.16
C ASP A 191 2.76 -27.45 -6.96
N ASP A 192 3.82 -26.92 -6.34
CA ASP A 192 4.63 -27.62 -5.34
C ASP A 192 3.97 -27.70 -3.95
N ASP A 193 3.10 -26.75 -3.61
CA ASP A 193 2.42 -26.66 -2.30
C ASP A 193 0.89 -26.79 -2.35
N ARG A 194 0.32 -26.84 -3.56
CA ARG A 194 -1.08 -27.18 -3.90
C ARG A 194 -2.08 -26.08 -3.61
N ASP A 195 -1.73 -24.84 -3.84
CA ASP A 195 -2.60 -23.70 -3.58
C ASP A 195 -3.07 -22.97 -4.86
N ASN A 196 -2.71 -23.43 -6.06
CA ASN A 196 -3.16 -22.85 -7.33
C ASN A 196 -4.68 -22.65 -7.44
N GLU A 197 -5.50 -23.57 -6.92
CA GLU A 197 -6.96 -23.40 -6.91
C GLU A 197 -7.40 -22.19 -6.07
N THR A 198 -6.63 -21.83 -5.04
CA THR A 198 -6.88 -20.68 -4.16
C THR A 198 -6.32 -19.38 -4.74
N LEU A 199 -5.21 -19.45 -5.47
CA LEU A 199 -4.54 -18.28 -6.02
C LEU A 199 -5.16 -17.81 -7.34
N SER A 200 -5.62 -18.73 -8.19
CA SER A 200 -6.22 -18.46 -9.52
C SER A 200 -7.44 -17.53 -9.60
N ASP A 201 -7.99 -17.06 -8.47
CA ASP A 201 -9.15 -16.17 -8.40
C ASP A 201 -9.11 -15.29 -7.13
N ASP A 202 -7.92 -14.79 -6.79
CA ASP A 202 -7.71 -14.04 -5.55
C ASP A 202 -7.47 -12.54 -5.68
N GLY A 203 -7.38 -12.06 -6.90
CA GLY A 203 -7.20 -10.67 -7.25
C GLY A 203 -5.73 -10.21 -7.26
N ILE A 204 -4.75 -11.11 -7.12
CA ILE A 204 -3.31 -10.81 -7.03
C ILE A 204 -2.53 -11.57 -8.11
N ASP A 205 -1.58 -10.92 -8.77
CA ASP A 205 -0.67 -11.51 -9.76
C ASP A 205 0.43 -12.32 -9.03
N ASN A 206 0.08 -13.51 -8.52
CA ASN A 206 0.95 -14.27 -7.60
C ASN A 206 2.26 -14.72 -8.26
N ASP A 207 2.25 -15.05 -9.56
CA ASP A 207 3.43 -15.45 -10.33
C ASP A 207 4.21 -14.28 -10.98
N GLY A 208 3.63 -13.08 -11.04
CA GLY A 208 4.29 -11.87 -11.55
C GLY A 208 4.38 -11.76 -13.06
N ASP A 209 3.55 -12.50 -13.79
CA ASP A 209 3.53 -12.50 -15.24
C ASP A 209 2.82 -11.25 -15.83
N GLY A 210 2.09 -10.51 -14.98
CA GLY A 210 1.34 -9.29 -15.30
C GLY A 210 -0.13 -9.52 -15.70
N ILE A 211 -0.61 -10.75 -15.59
CA ILE A 211 -2.01 -11.16 -15.67
C ILE A 211 -2.46 -11.46 -14.24
N ILE A 212 -3.69 -11.10 -13.92
CA ILE A 212 -4.24 -11.37 -12.59
C ILE A 212 -5.38 -12.37 -12.76
N ASP A 213 -5.45 -13.37 -11.88
CA ASP A 213 -6.47 -14.43 -11.84
C ASP A 213 -6.44 -15.33 -13.09
N GLU A 214 -5.49 -16.27 -13.12
CA GLU A 214 -5.40 -17.28 -14.17
C GLU A 214 -5.26 -18.73 -13.66
N ASN A 215 -5.60 -19.70 -14.50
CA ASN A 215 -5.70 -21.12 -14.10
C ASN A 215 -4.38 -21.75 -13.61
N ASN A 216 -3.26 -21.07 -13.78
CA ASN A 216 -1.89 -21.54 -13.48
C ASN A 216 -1.12 -20.53 -12.63
N GLU A 217 -1.83 -19.65 -11.91
CA GLU A 217 -1.24 -18.56 -11.13
C GLU A 217 -0.49 -19.04 -9.88
N GLY A 218 -0.88 -20.18 -9.29
CA GLY A 218 -0.10 -20.88 -8.26
C GLY A 218 0.76 -22.00 -8.84
N ILE A 219 1.39 -21.76 -10.00
CA ILE A 219 2.38 -22.67 -10.59
C ILE A 219 3.65 -21.87 -10.86
N ASP A 220 4.81 -22.39 -10.46
CA ASP A 220 6.13 -21.75 -10.64
C ASP A 220 6.24 -20.39 -9.92
N GLU A 221 5.41 -20.14 -8.90
CA GLU A 221 5.35 -18.88 -8.19
C GLU A 221 6.49 -18.68 -7.17
N PRO A 222 6.80 -17.43 -6.75
CA PRO A 222 8.01 -17.14 -5.99
C PRO A 222 8.18 -17.89 -4.66
N ASP A 223 7.10 -18.31 -4.01
CA ASP A 223 7.12 -19.02 -2.73
C ASP A 223 7.25 -20.55 -2.85
N GLU A 224 7.12 -21.12 -4.05
CA GLU A 224 7.54 -22.51 -4.33
C GLU A 224 9.04 -22.71 -4.05
N PHE A 225 9.85 -21.65 -4.20
CA PHE A 225 11.27 -21.68 -3.85
C PHE A 225 11.48 -21.79 -2.33
N HIS A 226 11.89 -22.98 -1.87
CA HIS A 226 12.19 -23.21 -0.46
C HIS A 226 13.68 -23.44 -0.20
N HIS A 227 14.41 -22.41 0.27
CA HIS A 227 15.87 -22.50 0.48
C HIS A 227 16.35 -23.66 1.38
N ALA A 228 15.60 -24.02 2.43
CA ALA A 228 15.98 -25.14 3.32
C ALA A 228 15.65 -26.53 2.74
N LYS A 229 14.79 -26.59 1.72
CA LYS A 229 14.31 -27.82 1.09
C LYS A 229 14.02 -27.53 -0.40
N PRO A 230 15.06 -27.23 -1.19
CA PRO A 230 14.89 -26.84 -2.59
C PRO A 230 14.22 -27.96 -3.39
N SER A 231 13.35 -27.54 -4.31
CA SER A 231 12.60 -28.40 -5.23
C SER A 231 13.25 -28.36 -6.62
N GLY A 232 12.90 -29.30 -7.49
CA GLY A 232 13.37 -29.28 -8.90
C GLY A 232 14.90 -29.16 -9.06
N ASP A 233 15.33 -28.11 -9.75
CA ASP A 233 16.75 -27.77 -9.92
C ASP A 233 17.17 -26.47 -9.21
N ASP A 234 16.35 -26.03 -8.26
CA ASP A 234 16.59 -24.89 -7.38
C ASP A 234 17.96 -24.96 -6.69
N ARG A 235 18.57 -23.79 -6.57
CA ARG A 235 19.91 -23.59 -6.04
C ARG A 235 19.98 -22.40 -5.08
N PRO A 236 19.73 -22.60 -3.78
CA PRO A 236 19.93 -21.55 -2.80
C PRO A 236 21.39 -21.11 -2.71
N PHE A 237 21.60 -19.87 -2.29
CA PHE A 237 22.88 -19.38 -1.81
C PHE A 237 23.17 -20.01 -0.45
N PHE A 238 24.32 -20.69 -0.31
CA PHE A 238 24.72 -21.29 0.96
C PHE A 238 25.53 -20.33 1.82
N VAL A 239 26.26 -19.44 1.16
CA VAL A 239 27.06 -18.38 1.76
C VAL A 239 26.91 -17.09 0.98
N ILE A 240 27.10 -15.94 1.62
CA ILE A 240 26.94 -14.64 0.96
C ILE A 240 27.92 -14.44 -0.21
N GLU A 241 29.08 -15.11 -0.19
CA GLU A 241 30.07 -15.07 -1.26
C GLU A 241 29.59 -15.70 -2.56
N ASP A 242 28.60 -16.60 -2.52
CA ASP A 242 28.03 -17.24 -3.70
C ASP A 242 27.42 -16.19 -4.66
N ILE A 243 27.02 -15.03 -4.14
CA ILE A 243 26.54 -13.90 -4.96
C ILE A 243 27.59 -13.40 -5.96
N LYS A 244 28.89 -13.64 -5.72
CA LYS A 244 29.97 -13.31 -6.65
C LYS A 244 29.91 -14.15 -7.94
N MET A 245 29.17 -15.25 -7.95
CA MET A 245 28.92 -16.05 -9.14
C MET A 245 27.95 -15.36 -10.10
N LEU A 246 27.17 -14.38 -9.63
CA LEU A 246 26.23 -13.65 -10.46
C LEU A 246 26.98 -12.80 -11.49
N LYS A 247 26.54 -12.90 -12.75
CA LYS A 247 27.08 -12.08 -13.82
C LYS A 247 26.84 -10.60 -13.47
N ARG A 248 27.87 -9.76 -13.64
CA ARG A 248 27.89 -8.32 -13.29
C ARG A 248 28.03 -8.01 -11.79
N MET A 249 28.10 -9.00 -10.91
CA MET A 249 28.59 -8.77 -9.55
C MET A 249 30.08 -8.41 -9.60
N THR A 250 30.43 -7.24 -9.09
CA THR A 250 31.82 -6.77 -9.00
C THR A 250 32.28 -6.79 -7.55
N GLU A 251 33.57 -6.91 -7.32
CA GLU A 251 34.15 -6.85 -5.97
C GLU A 251 33.81 -5.52 -5.27
N THR A 252 33.71 -4.43 -6.04
CA THR A 252 33.30 -3.11 -5.53
C THR A 252 31.85 -3.10 -5.03
N ILE A 253 30.93 -3.74 -5.76
CA ILE A 253 29.52 -3.83 -5.33
C ILE A 253 29.44 -4.76 -4.12
N TYR A 254 30.04 -5.95 -4.21
CA TYR A 254 30.05 -6.93 -3.13
C TYR A 254 30.56 -6.33 -1.81
N ASN A 255 31.70 -5.63 -1.83
CA ASN A 255 32.26 -5.03 -0.61
C ASN A 255 31.36 -3.95 0.01
N LYS A 256 30.45 -3.33 -0.76
CA LYS A 256 29.47 -2.37 -0.24
C LYS A 256 28.26 -3.04 0.41
N ILE A 257 27.92 -4.26 0.01
CA ILE A 257 26.70 -4.94 0.44
C ILE A 257 26.94 -6.12 1.37
N LYS A 258 28.17 -6.66 1.45
CA LYS A 258 28.50 -7.89 2.20
C LYS A 258 28.07 -7.87 3.68
N ASN A 259 28.00 -6.68 4.30
CA ASN A 259 27.62 -6.49 5.69
C ASN A 259 26.12 -6.22 5.89
N HIS A 260 25.34 -6.28 4.81
CA HIS A 260 23.90 -5.98 4.78
C HIS A 260 23.09 -7.10 4.14
N ILE A 261 23.73 -8.24 3.85
CA ILE A 261 23.11 -9.41 3.24
C ILE A 261 23.36 -10.65 4.09
N THR A 262 22.45 -11.62 4.01
CA THR A 262 22.56 -12.89 4.71
C THR A 262 21.96 -14.03 3.90
N CYS A 263 22.28 -15.27 4.28
CA CYS A 263 21.61 -16.49 3.79
C CYS A 263 20.80 -17.18 4.89
N HIS A 264 20.70 -16.58 6.09
CA HIS A 264 20.27 -17.25 7.31
C HIS A 264 18.98 -16.73 7.93
N SER A 265 18.65 -15.44 7.77
CA SER A 265 17.38 -14.91 8.29
C SER A 265 16.21 -15.34 7.44
N TYR A 266 15.02 -15.47 8.02
CA TYR A 266 13.80 -15.69 7.26
C TYR A 266 12.66 -15.00 7.99
N ASP A 267 11.84 -14.28 7.23
CA ASP A 267 10.66 -13.63 7.79
C ASP A 267 9.53 -14.64 7.86
N LEU A 268 9.21 -15.10 9.07
CA LEU A 268 8.05 -15.95 9.26
C LEU A 268 6.79 -15.12 8.99
N ASN A 269 5.82 -15.70 8.30
CA ASN A 269 4.51 -15.08 8.10
C ASN A 269 3.64 -15.08 9.38
N ILE A 270 4.24 -14.74 10.52
CA ILE A 270 3.59 -14.64 11.83
C ILE A 270 4.04 -13.37 12.55
N ASP A 271 3.27 -12.92 13.54
CA ASP A 271 3.64 -11.88 14.49
C ASP A 271 4.39 -12.43 15.71
N ALA A 272 4.76 -11.55 16.66
CA ALA A 272 5.49 -11.90 17.87
C ALA A 272 4.72 -12.87 18.78
N GLU A 273 3.40 -12.93 18.64
CA GLU A 273 2.49 -13.80 19.37
C GLU A 273 2.21 -15.13 18.63
N ASN A 274 2.84 -15.35 17.46
CA ASN A 274 2.64 -16.48 16.54
C ASN A 274 1.27 -16.50 15.82
N TYR A 275 0.59 -15.36 15.69
CA TYR A 275 -0.55 -15.26 14.79
C TYR A 275 -0.09 -15.02 13.36
N LEU A 276 -0.70 -15.71 12.40
CA LEU A 276 -0.45 -15.46 10.98
C LEU A 276 -0.76 -14.00 10.63
N ARG A 277 0.07 -13.38 9.78
CA ARG A 277 -0.22 -12.03 9.30
C ARG A 277 -1.51 -12.06 8.50
N THR A 278 -2.26 -10.97 8.61
CA THR A 278 -3.49 -10.83 7.85
C THR A 278 -3.16 -10.33 6.45
N ASN A 279 -3.43 -11.15 5.43
CA ASN A 279 -3.36 -10.71 4.04
C ASN A 279 -4.46 -9.66 3.79
N ILE A 280 -4.05 -8.40 3.62
CA ILE A 280 -4.95 -7.27 3.47
C ILE A 280 -5.73 -7.30 2.15
N ASN A 281 -5.25 -8.04 1.15
CA ASN A 281 -5.92 -8.20 -0.14
C ASN A 281 -7.15 -9.12 -0.02
N LYS A 282 -7.12 -10.10 0.90
CA LYS A 282 -8.23 -11.05 1.15
C LYS A 282 -9.05 -10.77 2.41
N ALA A 283 -8.53 -9.98 3.35
CA ALA A 283 -9.14 -9.79 4.67
C ALA A 283 -10.60 -9.32 4.60
N SER A 284 -11.50 -9.90 5.38
CA SER A 284 -12.87 -9.40 5.48
C SER A 284 -12.90 -8.01 6.14
N LEU A 285 -13.97 -7.26 5.91
CA LEU A 285 -14.18 -5.99 6.60
C LEU A 285 -14.08 -6.14 8.11
N GLU A 286 -14.73 -7.15 8.69
CA GLU A 286 -14.74 -7.40 10.14
C GLU A 286 -13.33 -7.67 10.67
N GLN A 287 -12.50 -8.39 9.92
CA GLN A 287 -11.11 -8.65 10.27
C GLN A 287 -10.31 -7.35 10.32
N ILE A 288 -10.40 -6.51 9.29
CA ILE A 288 -9.69 -5.22 9.24
C ILE A 288 -10.18 -4.30 10.36
N VAL A 289 -11.49 -4.22 10.59
CA VAL A 289 -12.06 -3.43 11.69
C VAL A 289 -11.53 -3.92 13.04
N SER A 290 -11.50 -5.25 13.27
CA SER A 290 -10.98 -5.83 14.50
C SER A 290 -9.53 -5.44 14.73
N ILE A 291 -8.67 -5.56 13.71
CA ILE A 291 -7.25 -5.20 13.78
C ILE A 291 -7.10 -3.70 14.11
N LEU A 292 -7.79 -2.83 13.37
CA LEU A 292 -7.72 -1.38 13.58
C LEU A 292 -8.22 -0.97 14.98
N THR A 293 -9.28 -1.61 15.48
CA THR A 293 -9.73 -1.35 16.86
C THR A 293 -8.75 -1.88 17.91
N GLY A 294 -8.09 -3.02 17.64
CA GLY A 294 -7.07 -3.60 18.52
C GLY A 294 -5.84 -2.71 18.70
N ILE A 295 -5.45 -1.97 17.65
CA ILE A 295 -4.34 -1.00 17.70
C ILE A 295 -4.76 0.39 18.24
N GLY A 296 -6.06 0.61 18.51
CA GLY A 296 -6.56 1.80 19.20
C GLY A 296 -7.39 2.79 18.37
N TYR A 297 -7.79 2.46 17.13
CA TYR A 297 -8.72 3.30 16.37
C TYR A 297 -10.15 3.24 16.94
N GLU A 298 -10.84 4.37 16.93
CA GLU A 298 -12.27 4.44 17.23
C GLU A 298 -13.08 3.60 16.22
N LYS A 299 -14.08 2.86 16.69
CA LYS A 299 -14.82 1.87 15.86
C LYS A 299 -15.37 2.45 14.56
N ASN A 300 -15.94 3.66 14.61
CA ASN A 300 -16.49 4.31 13.41
C ASN A 300 -15.39 4.68 12.40
N GLN A 301 -14.22 5.07 12.90
CA GLN A 301 -13.07 5.37 12.05
C GLN A 301 -12.49 4.10 11.46
N ALA A 302 -12.37 3.03 12.26
CA ALA A 302 -11.95 1.71 11.80
C ALA A 302 -12.88 1.16 10.69
N ILE A 303 -14.20 1.31 10.83
CA ILE A 303 -15.18 0.93 9.79
C ILE A 303 -14.94 1.70 8.49
N GLN A 304 -14.80 3.03 8.57
CA GLN A 304 -14.58 3.84 7.37
C GLN A 304 -13.25 3.50 6.68
N ILE A 305 -12.18 3.29 7.43
CA ILE A 305 -10.87 2.90 6.87
C ILE A 305 -10.97 1.52 6.23
N ALA A 306 -11.57 0.54 6.91
CA ALA A 306 -11.73 -0.81 6.38
C ALA A 306 -12.55 -0.84 5.08
N LEU A 307 -13.63 -0.05 5.00
CA LEU A 307 -14.41 0.10 3.79
C LEU A 307 -13.60 0.71 2.64
N ASN A 308 -12.84 1.76 2.91
CA ASN A 308 -12.00 2.38 1.89
C ASN A 308 -10.91 1.42 1.39
N ILE A 309 -10.37 0.57 2.26
CA ILE A 309 -9.40 -0.47 1.85
C ILE A 309 -10.09 -1.51 0.96
N LEU A 310 -11.30 -1.93 1.32
CA LEU A 310 -12.10 -2.90 0.55
C LEU A 310 -12.41 -2.38 -0.86
N ASP A 311 -12.94 -1.16 -0.97
CA ASP A 311 -13.25 -0.54 -2.27
C ASP A 311 -12.00 -0.20 -3.07
N TYR A 312 -10.87 0.08 -2.40
CA TYR A 312 -9.62 0.34 -3.11
C TYR A 312 -9.06 -0.92 -3.78
N ARG A 313 -9.24 -2.09 -3.17
CA ARG A 313 -8.69 -3.35 -3.67
C ARG A 313 -9.62 -4.10 -4.60
N ASP A 314 -10.93 -3.89 -4.51
CA ASP A 314 -11.84 -4.54 -5.44
C ASP A 314 -11.72 -3.92 -6.85
N ARG A 315 -12.17 -4.68 -7.85
CA ARG A 315 -12.10 -4.25 -9.25
C ARG A 315 -13.35 -3.56 -9.73
N ASP A 316 -14.37 -3.48 -8.86
CA ASP A 316 -15.61 -2.89 -9.28
C ASP A 316 -15.47 -1.35 -9.23
N SER A 317 -16.54 -0.65 -9.54
CA SER A 317 -16.56 0.82 -9.47
C SER A 317 -17.85 1.24 -8.80
N THR A 318 -18.21 0.49 -7.76
CA THR A 318 -19.39 0.61 -6.94
C THR A 318 -19.00 0.57 -5.47
N PRO A 319 -19.05 1.72 -4.77
CA PRO A 319 -18.70 1.80 -3.37
C PRO A 319 -19.46 0.80 -2.50
N THR A 320 -18.74 0.14 -1.59
CA THR A 320 -19.35 -0.73 -0.59
C THR A 320 -20.10 0.12 0.44
N VAL A 321 -21.35 -0.26 0.73
CA VAL A 321 -22.22 0.46 1.67
C VAL A 321 -22.61 -0.41 2.85
N ILE A 322 -22.33 0.09 4.06
CA ILE A 322 -22.68 -0.58 5.31
C ILE A 322 -23.58 0.32 6.14
N LYS A 323 -24.58 -0.29 6.77
CA LYS A 323 -25.45 0.36 7.75
C LYS A 323 -25.29 -0.31 9.10
N THR A 324 -24.88 0.45 10.10
CA THR A 324 -24.76 -0.06 11.47
C THR A 324 -26.14 -0.27 12.09
N PRO A 325 -26.25 -1.08 13.17
CA PRO A 325 -27.50 -1.28 13.90
C PRO A 325 -28.13 0.03 14.40
N GLU A 326 -27.30 1.04 14.71
CA GLU A 326 -27.72 2.38 15.15
C GLU A 326 -28.24 3.24 13.99
N GLY A 327 -28.22 2.72 12.75
CA GLY A 327 -28.73 3.36 11.56
C GLY A 327 -27.74 4.26 10.83
N ARG A 328 -26.48 4.36 11.31
CA ARG A 328 -25.42 5.13 10.63
C ARG A 328 -24.98 4.40 9.38
N ARG A 329 -24.87 5.12 8.27
CA ARG A 329 -24.37 4.61 6.99
C ARG A 329 -22.90 4.99 6.81
N PHE A 330 -22.13 4.05 6.30
CA PHE A 330 -20.76 4.23 5.83
C PHE A 330 -20.72 3.81 4.36
N ILE A 331 -19.99 4.57 3.57
CA ILE A 331 -19.83 4.38 2.12
C ILE A 331 -18.32 4.43 1.90
N GLY A 332 -17.75 3.43 1.25
CA GLY A 332 -16.33 3.46 0.91
C GLY A 332 -16.04 4.44 -0.23
N ILE A 333 -14.79 4.50 -0.65
CA ILE A 333 -14.32 5.42 -1.68
C ILE A 333 -13.82 4.59 -2.86
N ASP A 334 -14.48 4.79 -3.99
CA ASP A 334 -14.22 4.03 -5.21
C ASP A 334 -14.02 4.98 -6.41
N ARG A 335 -13.55 4.46 -7.54
CA ARG A 335 -13.36 5.17 -8.81
C ARG A 335 -14.68 5.55 -9.48
N THR A 336 -15.42 6.41 -8.82
CA THR A 336 -16.72 6.95 -9.25
C THR A 336 -16.71 8.47 -9.29
N PRO A 337 -17.53 9.12 -10.13
CA PRO A 337 -17.67 10.56 -10.09
C PRO A 337 -18.60 10.97 -8.94
N TYR A 338 -18.51 12.24 -8.54
CA TYR A 338 -19.19 12.74 -7.34
C TYR A 338 -19.95 14.02 -7.64
N LEU A 339 -21.00 14.29 -6.86
CA LEU A 339 -21.64 15.60 -6.82
C LEU A 339 -20.62 16.65 -6.36
N ASN A 340 -20.44 17.72 -7.13
CA ASN A 340 -19.34 18.68 -6.93
C ASN A 340 -19.82 20.11 -6.68
N GLU A 341 -20.78 20.58 -7.47
CA GLU A 341 -21.37 21.91 -7.36
C GLU A 341 -22.88 21.82 -7.53
N ILE A 342 -23.64 22.51 -6.67
CA ILE A 342 -25.09 22.56 -6.71
C ILE A 342 -25.52 24.02 -6.50
N GLU A 343 -26.42 24.50 -7.36
CA GLU A 343 -27.09 25.79 -7.21
C GLU A 343 -28.56 25.57 -6.83
N PRO A 344 -28.88 25.47 -5.52
CA PRO A 344 -30.23 25.20 -5.06
C PRO A 344 -31.07 26.46 -4.88
N CYS A 345 -30.49 27.65 -4.89
CA CYS A 345 -31.18 28.89 -4.57
C CYS A 345 -30.52 30.08 -5.31
N PRO A 346 -30.70 30.16 -6.63
CA PRO A 346 -30.15 31.27 -7.41
C PRO A 346 -30.76 32.60 -6.95
N GLU A 347 -30.23 33.71 -7.45
CA GLU A 347 -30.78 35.03 -7.14
C GLU A 347 -32.30 35.06 -7.33
N MET A 348 -33.03 35.65 -6.38
CA MET A 348 -34.49 35.74 -6.40
C MET A 348 -34.94 37.16 -6.14
N LYS A 349 -36.02 37.56 -6.81
CA LYS A 349 -36.72 38.82 -6.58
C LYS A 349 -38.04 38.55 -5.86
N ILE A 350 -38.24 39.24 -4.73
CA ILE A 350 -39.51 39.26 -4.00
C ILE A 350 -40.05 40.69 -4.03
N GLU A 351 -41.26 40.87 -4.58
CA GLU A 351 -41.89 42.17 -4.73
C GLU A 351 -43.34 42.13 -4.22
N ASP A 352 -43.66 43.01 -3.28
CA ASP A 352 -45.05 43.28 -2.90
C ASP A 352 -45.59 44.42 -3.76
N ALA A 353 -46.69 44.15 -4.46
CA ALA A 353 -47.32 45.07 -5.39
C ALA A 353 -48.83 45.17 -5.14
N LYS A 354 -49.46 46.15 -5.77
CA LYS A 354 -50.91 46.17 -5.94
C LYS A 354 -51.22 45.51 -7.28
N GLY A 355 -51.73 44.30 -7.20
CA GLY A 355 -52.27 43.60 -8.35
C GLY A 355 -53.58 44.20 -8.82
N PRO A 356 -54.24 43.48 -9.73
CA PRO A 356 -55.42 44.02 -10.39
C PRO A 356 -56.58 44.26 -9.42
N GLY A 357 -57.36 45.31 -9.65
CA GLY A 357 -58.41 45.75 -8.73
C GLY A 357 -57.90 46.30 -7.38
N GLY A 358 -56.58 46.54 -7.23
CA GLY A 358 -55.97 47.02 -5.99
C GLY A 358 -55.70 45.93 -4.95
N ILE A 359 -55.82 44.66 -5.35
CA ILE A 359 -55.59 43.48 -4.51
C ILE A 359 -54.10 43.42 -4.13
N PRO A 360 -53.74 43.24 -2.85
CA PRO A 360 -52.34 43.00 -2.48
C PRO A 360 -51.80 41.74 -3.16
N VAL A 361 -50.62 41.85 -3.75
CA VAL A 361 -49.94 40.74 -4.44
C VAL A 361 -48.50 40.63 -3.97
N THR A 362 -48.05 39.41 -3.72
CA THR A 362 -46.63 39.10 -3.58
C THR A 362 -46.17 38.32 -4.80
N ILE A 363 -45.13 38.81 -5.46
CA ILE A 363 -44.49 38.19 -6.62
C ILE A 363 -43.13 37.66 -6.19
N ILE A 364 -42.87 36.39 -6.48
CA ILE A 364 -41.56 35.78 -6.32
C ILE A 364 -41.11 35.32 -7.69
N GLU A 365 -39.95 35.78 -8.10
CA GLU A 365 -39.37 35.49 -9.40
C GLU A 365 -37.93 35.02 -9.19
N GLU A 366 -37.64 33.80 -9.64
CA GLU A 366 -36.27 33.34 -9.79
C GLU A 366 -35.56 34.22 -10.83
N LEU A 367 -34.27 34.54 -10.65
CA LEU A 367 -33.51 35.38 -11.56
C LEU A 367 -32.35 34.64 -12.24
N GLY A 368 -31.68 33.72 -11.55
CA GLY A 368 -30.59 32.91 -12.08
C GLY A 368 -30.94 31.44 -12.25
N PRO A 369 -30.04 30.63 -12.82
CA PRO A 369 -30.29 29.22 -13.09
C PRO A 369 -30.04 28.33 -11.89
N GLN A 370 -30.82 27.25 -11.78
CA GLN A 370 -30.48 26.10 -10.95
C GLN A 370 -29.57 25.15 -11.76
N PHE A 371 -28.71 24.40 -11.07
CA PHE A 371 -27.94 23.33 -11.72
C PHE A 371 -27.39 22.33 -10.70
N ILE A 372 -27.03 21.16 -11.23
CA ILE A 372 -26.31 20.11 -10.51
C ILE A 372 -25.11 19.73 -11.36
N GLU A 373 -23.94 19.64 -10.73
CA GLU A 373 -22.70 19.24 -11.36
C GLU A 373 -22.16 17.95 -10.75
N ILE A 374 -21.77 17.03 -11.62
CA ILE A 374 -21.01 15.83 -11.28
C ILE A 374 -19.59 16.00 -11.82
N PHE A 375 -18.58 15.66 -11.02
CA PHE A 375 -17.17 15.76 -11.39
C PHE A 375 -16.48 14.39 -11.37
N ASN A 376 -15.68 14.12 -12.40
CA ASN A 376 -14.76 13.00 -12.46
C ASN A 376 -13.35 13.45 -12.01
N PRO A 377 -12.88 13.06 -10.80
CA PRO A 377 -11.56 13.45 -10.31
C PRO A 377 -10.40 12.64 -10.90
N TYR A 378 -10.67 11.61 -11.72
CA TYR A 378 -9.67 10.64 -12.17
C TYR A 378 -9.08 10.99 -13.55
N ASP A 379 -7.94 10.35 -13.85
CA ASP A 379 -7.20 10.46 -15.11
C ASP A 379 -7.77 9.57 -16.23
N VAL A 380 -8.79 8.78 -15.92
CA VAL A 380 -9.53 7.90 -16.84
C VAL A 380 -10.98 8.35 -17.01
N PRO A 381 -11.61 8.11 -18.17
CA PRO A 381 -13.03 8.39 -18.36
C PRO A 381 -13.89 7.49 -17.46
N VAL A 382 -15.04 8.00 -17.02
CA VAL A 382 -16.00 7.25 -16.20
C VAL A 382 -17.37 7.25 -16.90
N ASP A 383 -17.94 6.05 -17.05
CA ASP A 383 -19.27 5.84 -17.62
C ASP A 383 -20.34 6.05 -16.54
N ILE A 384 -21.27 6.96 -16.79
CA ILE A 384 -22.41 7.28 -15.91
C ILE A 384 -23.75 7.01 -16.60
N SER A 385 -23.74 6.19 -17.65
CA SER A 385 -24.92 5.82 -18.42
C SER A 385 -26.00 5.25 -17.52
N ASN A 386 -27.23 5.76 -17.64
CA ASN A 386 -28.39 5.33 -16.85
C ASN A 386 -28.28 5.53 -15.33
N TRP A 387 -27.27 6.26 -14.84
CA TRP A 387 -27.20 6.67 -13.44
C TRP A 387 -28.35 7.62 -13.11
N THR A 388 -28.62 7.77 -11.82
CA THR A 388 -29.77 8.54 -11.35
C THR A 388 -29.41 9.40 -10.15
N ILE A 389 -29.84 10.66 -10.18
CA ILE A 389 -29.81 11.56 -9.03
C ILE A 389 -31.18 11.55 -8.37
N LYS A 390 -31.23 11.33 -7.04
CA LYS A 390 -32.46 11.23 -6.26
C LYS A 390 -32.45 12.16 -5.06
N GLY A 391 -33.63 12.65 -4.68
CA GLY A 391 -33.78 13.48 -3.49
C GLY A 391 -33.27 14.91 -3.69
N GLY A 392 -33.47 15.76 -2.70
CA GLY A 392 -32.97 17.14 -2.70
C GLY A 392 -33.68 18.12 -3.65
N MET A 393 -34.40 17.61 -4.65
CA MET A 393 -35.05 18.39 -5.71
C MET A 393 -36.44 17.84 -6.05
N ILE A 394 -37.21 18.63 -6.80
CA ILE A 394 -38.38 18.19 -7.55
C ILE A 394 -38.08 18.44 -9.02
N THR A 395 -38.31 17.46 -9.88
CA THR A 395 -38.43 17.71 -11.32
C THR A 395 -39.90 17.83 -11.69
N LEU A 396 -40.23 18.79 -12.55
CA LEU A 396 -41.61 18.96 -12.99
C LEU A 396 -41.96 17.86 -14.01
N PRO A 397 -43.03 17.07 -13.78
CA PRO A 397 -43.45 16.03 -14.72
C PRO A 397 -43.92 16.69 -16.01
N ASP A 398 -43.25 16.41 -17.14
CA ASP A 398 -43.44 16.96 -18.50
C ASP A 398 -44.74 17.77 -18.66
N PRO A 399 -44.82 18.97 -18.07
CA PRO A 399 -46.09 19.64 -17.95
C PRO A 399 -46.28 20.30 -19.29
N ASN A 400 -47.51 20.33 -19.77
CA ASN A 400 -47.86 21.34 -20.75
C ASN A 400 -47.72 22.71 -20.04
N ILE A 401 -46.49 23.23 -19.94
CA ILE A 401 -46.12 24.50 -19.28
C ILE A 401 -47.04 25.60 -19.80
N PHE A 402 -47.36 25.53 -21.08
CA PHE A 402 -48.31 26.40 -21.75
C PHE A 402 -49.72 26.33 -21.13
N ASP A 403 -50.24 25.14 -20.79
CA ASP A 403 -51.53 25.00 -20.13
C ASP A 403 -51.52 25.57 -18.71
N VAL A 404 -50.45 25.35 -17.94
CA VAL A 404 -50.32 25.90 -16.59
C VAL A 404 -50.26 27.42 -16.64
N ASN A 405 -49.43 27.98 -17.52
CA ASN A 405 -49.32 29.42 -17.73
C ASN A 405 -50.64 30.04 -18.21
N ASN A 406 -51.33 29.39 -19.16
CA ASN A 406 -52.62 29.86 -19.65
C ASN A 406 -53.68 29.85 -18.54
N GLN A 407 -53.73 28.80 -17.72
CA GLN A 407 -54.65 28.75 -16.59
C GLN A 407 -54.32 29.81 -15.56
N SER A 408 -53.03 30.02 -15.26
CA SER A 408 -52.58 31.09 -14.36
C SER A 408 -53.01 32.46 -14.86
N GLN A 409 -52.85 32.73 -16.16
CA GLN A 409 -53.32 33.99 -16.76
C GLN A 409 -54.84 34.13 -16.69
N GLN A 410 -55.60 33.10 -17.08
CA GLN A 410 -57.07 33.10 -16.99
C GLN A 410 -57.57 33.30 -15.55
N THR A 411 -56.85 32.76 -14.56
CA THR A 411 -57.15 32.93 -13.14
C THR A 411 -57.02 34.39 -12.73
N ILE A 412 -55.93 35.05 -13.16
CA ILE A 412 -55.73 36.49 -12.91
C ILE A 412 -56.80 37.32 -13.63
N ASP A 413 -57.08 37.05 -14.91
CA ASP A 413 -58.07 37.78 -15.71
C ASP A 413 -59.50 37.68 -15.13
N LYS A 414 -59.85 36.55 -14.51
CA LYS A 414 -61.15 36.38 -13.83
C LYS A 414 -61.22 37.20 -12.55
N ILE A 415 -60.16 37.18 -11.75
CA ILE A 415 -60.07 38.00 -10.53
C ILE A 415 -60.16 39.49 -10.89
N GLU A 416 -59.52 39.91 -11.98
CA GLU A 416 -59.63 41.26 -12.55
C GLU A 416 -61.07 41.70 -12.83
N LYS A 417 -61.89 40.78 -13.33
CA LYS A 417 -63.30 41.01 -13.66
C LYS A 417 -64.23 40.85 -12.46
N GLY A 418 -63.69 40.52 -11.28
CA GLY A 418 -64.49 40.21 -10.09
C GLY A 418 -65.20 38.86 -10.16
N GLU A 419 -64.75 37.96 -11.03
CA GLU A 419 -65.28 36.60 -11.17
C GLU A 419 -64.55 35.61 -10.26
N LYS A 420 -65.23 34.53 -9.87
CA LYS A 420 -64.62 33.47 -9.05
C LYS A 420 -63.56 32.71 -9.87
N PRO A 421 -62.29 32.64 -9.42
CA PRO A 421 -61.24 31.92 -10.12
C PRO A 421 -61.47 30.39 -10.09
N ASP A 422 -61.02 29.71 -11.14
CA ASP A 422 -60.94 28.24 -11.19
C ASP A 422 -59.49 27.79 -11.03
N THR A 423 -59.16 27.26 -9.86
CA THR A 423 -57.81 26.81 -9.49
C THR A 423 -57.59 25.32 -9.70
N SER A 424 -58.57 24.56 -10.20
CA SER A 424 -58.56 23.09 -10.24
C SER A 424 -57.35 22.50 -10.97
N LYS A 425 -56.97 23.06 -12.12
CA LYS A 425 -55.79 22.62 -12.89
C LYS A 425 -54.47 22.98 -12.22
N ILE A 426 -54.40 24.15 -11.56
CA ILE A 426 -53.21 24.57 -10.80
C ILE A 426 -53.02 23.62 -9.60
N GLU A 427 -54.12 23.29 -8.92
CA GLU A 427 -54.12 22.30 -7.84
C GLU A 427 -53.70 20.91 -8.31
N SER A 428 -54.19 20.48 -9.48
CA SER A 428 -53.80 19.21 -10.09
C SER A 428 -52.30 19.17 -10.41
N PHE A 429 -51.74 20.27 -10.93
CA PHE A 429 -50.32 20.38 -11.24
C PHE A 429 -49.45 20.28 -9.98
N PHE A 430 -49.76 21.03 -8.92
CA PHE A 430 -48.98 20.95 -7.69
C PHE A 430 -49.13 19.59 -6.97
N LYS A 431 -50.28 18.93 -7.10
CA LYS A 431 -50.49 17.55 -6.59
C LYS A 431 -49.73 16.50 -7.39
N SER A 432 -49.38 16.76 -8.65
CA SER A 432 -48.56 15.85 -9.45
C SER A 432 -47.05 15.98 -9.19
N LEU A 433 -46.61 16.98 -8.41
CA LEU A 433 -45.21 17.11 -8.03
C LEU A 433 -44.84 15.97 -7.08
N MET A 434 -44.00 15.06 -7.55
CA MET A 434 -43.38 14.02 -6.74
C MET A 434 -41.88 14.31 -6.61
N PRO A 435 -41.21 13.84 -5.54
CA PRO A 435 -39.76 13.88 -5.52
C PRO A 435 -39.33 12.99 -6.67
N ASP A 436 -38.77 13.63 -7.66
CA ASP A 436 -38.49 13.00 -8.93
C ASP A 436 -36.97 12.96 -9.12
N HIS A 437 -36.57 12.10 -10.03
CA HIS A 437 -35.23 11.61 -10.16
C HIS A 437 -34.72 12.01 -11.54
N ILE A 438 -33.51 12.54 -11.60
CA ILE A 438 -32.89 12.85 -12.89
C ILE A 438 -32.14 11.61 -13.34
N LYS A 439 -32.61 11.00 -14.43
CA LYS A 439 -31.91 9.90 -15.08
C LYS A 439 -30.91 10.46 -16.09
N ILE A 440 -29.67 10.01 -16.00
CA ILE A 440 -28.60 10.34 -16.93
C ILE A 440 -28.77 9.49 -18.21
N PRO A 441 -28.68 10.09 -19.41
CA PRO A 441 -28.85 9.39 -20.67
C PRO A 441 -27.88 8.21 -20.86
N GLU A 442 -28.32 7.22 -21.63
CA GLU A 442 -27.45 6.11 -22.06
C GLU A 442 -26.31 6.61 -22.95
N GLY A 443 -25.11 6.04 -22.77
CA GLY A 443 -23.89 6.41 -23.51
C GLY A 443 -23.16 7.64 -22.94
N THR A 444 -23.52 8.10 -21.75
CA THR A 444 -22.91 9.27 -21.12
C THR A 444 -21.59 8.92 -20.44
N ILE A 445 -20.50 9.56 -20.88
CA ILE A 445 -19.15 9.35 -20.35
C ILE A 445 -18.58 10.69 -19.90
N ILE A 446 -18.15 10.78 -18.64
CA ILE A 446 -17.39 11.92 -18.13
C ILE A 446 -15.90 11.71 -18.45
N LYS A 447 -15.30 12.65 -19.16
CA LYS A 447 -13.86 12.63 -19.47
C LYS A 447 -12.99 12.76 -18.20
N PRO A 448 -11.70 12.40 -18.27
CA PRO A 448 -10.75 12.66 -17.19
C PRO A 448 -10.80 14.12 -16.72
N HIS A 449 -10.78 14.35 -15.40
CA HIS A 449 -10.78 15.69 -14.79
C HIS A 449 -11.81 16.65 -15.40
N SER A 450 -13.01 16.15 -15.70
CA SER A 450 -14.07 16.88 -16.38
C SER A 450 -15.40 16.78 -15.64
N TYR A 451 -16.37 17.56 -16.08
CA TYR A 451 -17.67 17.75 -15.44
C TYR A 451 -18.80 17.21 -16.31
N TYR A 452 -19.88 16.80 -15.67
CA TYR A 452 -21.18 16.59 -16.29
C TYR A 452 -22.17 17.54 -15.63
N LEU A 453 -22.64 18.51 -16.41
CA LEU A 453 -23.47 19.60 -15.94
C LEU A 453 -24.92 19.37 -16.33
N ILE A 454 -25.79 19.33 -15.34
CA ILE A 454 -27.24 19.29 -15.50
C ILE A 454 -27.78 20.68 -15.21
N GLY A 455 -28.18 21.39 -16.26
CA GLY A 455 -28.78 22.71 -16.17
C GLY A 455 -30.29 22.66 -15.99
N ASP A 456 -30.86 23.82 -15.72
CA ASP A 456 -32.29 24.02 -15.64
C ASP A 456 -32.89 24.33 -17.03
N SER A 457 -34.05 23.74 -17.28
CA SER A 457 -34.86 23.95 -18.48
C SER A 457 -36.02 24.90 -18.25
N ILE A 458 -36.27 25.31 -17.00
CA ILE A 458 -37.36 26.21 -16.63
C ILE A 458 -36.87 27.32 -15.71
N LYS A 459 -37.61 28.42 -15.71
CA LYS A 459 -37.51 29.47 -14.72
C LYS A 459 -38.90 29.71 -14.19
N TRP A 460 -39.04 29.89 -12.88
CA TRP A 460 -40.37 30.01 -12.29
C TRP A 460 -40.64 31.39 -11.67
N LYS A 461 -41.91 31.76 -11.72
CA LYS A 461 -42.46 32.95 -11.09
C LYS A 461 -43.77 32.60 -10.41
N ILE A 462 -43.85 32.84 -9.11
CA ILE A 462 -45.05 32.56 -8.31
C ILE A 462 -45.71 33.89 -7.97
N VAL A 463 -46.99 34.00 -8.29
CA VAL A 463 -47.83 35.15 -7.95
C VAL A 463 -48.83 34.72 -6.89
N ILE A 464 -48.86 35.45 -5.78
CA ILE A 464 -49.75 35.19 -4.63
C ILE A 464 -50.71 36.37 -4.49
N LEU A 465 -51.99 36.13 -4.67
CA LEU A 465 -53.06 37.12 -4.58
C LEU A 465 -53.81 36.97 -3.24
N TYR A 466 -53.89 38.06 -2.48
CA TYR A 466 -54.61 38.11 -1.21
C TYR A 466 -56.03 38.64 -1.42
N THR A 467 -56.93 37.76 -1.87
CA THR A 467 -58.33 38.13 -2.17
C THR A 467 -59.21 38.08 -0.92
N ALA A 468 -60.42 38.66 -0.99
CA ALA A 468 -61.40 38.58 0.09
C ALA A 468 -61.93 37.16 0.35
N GLU A 469 -61.87 36.27 -0.65
CA GLU A 469 -62.30 34.86 -0.55
C GLU A 469 -61.19 33.93 -0.05
N GLY A 470 -59.94 34.40 0.00
CA GLY A 470 -58.78 33.63 0.39
C GLY A 470 -57.52 33.92 -0.43
N ILE A 471 -56.47 33.15 -0.17
CA ILE A 471 -55.20 33.24 -0.89
C ILE A 471 -55.30 32.42 -2.18
N VAL A 472 -54.95 33.03 -3.31
CA VAL A 472 -54.84 32.35 -4.61
C VAL A 472 -53.38 32.36 -5.04
N VAL A 473 -52.86 31.20 -5.44
CA VAL A 473 -51.46 31.05 -5.90
C VAL A 473 -51.48 30.63 -7.37
N THR A 474 -50.77 31.38 -8.21
CA THR A 474 -50.65 31.10 -9.65
C THR A 474 -49.18 31.04 -10.07
N PRO A 475 -48.67 29.87 -10.51
CA PRO A 475 -47.31 29.75 -11.02
C PRO A 475 -47.21 30.10 -12.51
N PHE A 476 -46.08 30.65 -12.91
CA PHE A 476 -45.67 30.83 -14.29
C PHE A 476 -44.30 30.20 -14.50
N PHE A 477 -44.17 29.41 -15.55
CA PHE A 477 -42.92 28.75 -15.92
C PHE A 477 -42.45 29.24 -17.29
N PHE A 478 -41.19 29.62 -17.40
CA PHE A 478 -40.57 30.13 -18.61
C PHE A 478 -39.51 29.14 -19.07
N PRO A 479 -39.58 28.58 -20.29
CA PRO A 479 -38.53 27.71 -20.80
C PRO A 479 -37.20 28.46 -20.90
N ILE A 480 -36.15 27.87 -20.35
CA ILE A 480 -34.77 28.36 -20.44
C ILE A 480 -33.81 27.22 -20.78
N LYS A 481 -32.53 27.55 -20.97
CA LYS A 481 -31.44 26.58 -21.06
C LYS A 481 -30.22 27.20 -20.40
N GLU A 482 -30.16 27.09 -19.09
CA GLU A 482 -29.08 27.67 -18.30
C GLU A 482 -28.60 26.68 -17.22
N PRO A 483 -27.31 26.64 -16.85
CA PRO A 483 -26.22 27.42 -17.42
C PRO A 483 -25.97 27.05 -18.88
N ALA A 484 -25.50 28.01 -19.66
CA ALA A 484 -25.20 27.77 -21.07
C ALA A 484 -24.11 26.70 -21.20
N GLY A 485 -24.33 25.71 -22.07
CA GLY A 485 -23.38 24.64 -22.32
C GLY A 485 -23.48 23.46 -21.36
N ALA A 486 -24.55 23.37 -20.56
CA ALA A 486 -24.86 22.14 -19.83
C ALA A 486 -25.07 20.95 -20.77
N ASP A 487 -24.67 19.76 -20.30
CA ASP A 487 -24.74 18.49 -21.03
C ASP A 487 -26.18 17.96 -21.11
N GLN A 488 -26.96 18.22 -20.06
CA GLN A 488 -28.38 17.86 -19.93
C GLN A 488 -29.15 19.05 -19.35
N TYR A 489 -30.44 19.16 -19.70
CA TYR A 489 -31.34 20.17 -19.14
C TYR A 489 -32.59 19.48 -18.61
N GLU A 490 -32.92 19.73 -17.36
CA GLU A 490 -34.10 19.18 -16.68
C GLU A 490 -34.92 20.31 -16.05
N PRO A 491 -36.24 20.15 -15.85
CA PRO A 491 -37.07 21.16 -15.21
C PRO A 491 -36.90 21.08 -13.69
N ILE A 492 -35.79 21.63 -13.17
CA ILE A 492 -35.36 21.45 -11.79
C ILE A 492 -36.09 22.47 -10.90
N LEU A 493 -36.51 22.03 -9.72
CA LEU A 493 -37.04 22.89 -8.67
C LEU A 493 -36.49 22.46 -7.31
N PHE A 494 -35.50 23.20 -6.82
CA PHE A 494 -35.08 23.14 -5.43
C PHE A 494 -36.05 23.91 -4.53
N MET A 495 -36.37 23.38 -3.35
CA MET A 495 -37.23 24.08 -2.38
C MET A 495 -36.67 24.13 -0.95
N ASN A 496 -35.35 23.99 -0.78
CA ASN A 496 -34.69 24.02 0.53
C ASN A 496 -34.03 25.39 0.82
N PHE A 497 -34.83 26.34 1.31
CA PHE A 497 -34.42 27.73 1.49
C PHE A 497 -34.14 28.11 2.95
N ASP A 498 -33.05 28.85 3.20
CA ASP A 498 -32.70 29.47 4.48
C ASP A 498 -33.20 30.93 4.59
N ILE A 499 -34.38 31.21 4.05
CA ILE A 499 -35.04 32.52 4.15
C ILE A 499 -36.47 32.37 4.69
N PRO A 500 -36.82 33.06 5.81
CA PRO A 500 -38.16 33.01 6.40
C PRO A 500 -39.31 33.40 5.46
N ALA A 501 -39.08 34.38 4.57
CA ALA A 501 -40.09 34.84 3.61
C ALA A 501 -40.44 33.74 2.57
N LEU A 502 -39.43 33.10 1.99
CA LEU A 502 -39.60 31.97 1.08
C LEU A 502 -40.18 30.77 1.83
N SER A 503 -39.67 30.45 3.02
CA SER A 503 -40.20 29.38 3.87
C SER A 503 -41.70 29.58 4.15
N LYS A 504 -42.13 30.81 4.44
CA LYS A 504 -43.55 31.15 4.63
C LYS A 504 -44.36 30.93 3.35
N VAL A 505 -43.87 31.35 2.19
CA VAL A 505 -44.56 31.14 0.93
C VAL A 505 -44.68 29.66 0.60
N PHE A 506 -43.61 28.89 0.70
CA PHE A 506 -43.65 27.47 0.45
C PHE A 506 -44.50 26.72 1.48
N SER A 507 -44.61 27.20 2.73
CA SER A 507 -45.57 26.67 3.70
C SER A 507 -47.03 26.90 3.26
N ILE A 508 -47.32 28.05 2.62
CA ILE A 508 -48.64 28.36 2.06
C ILE A 508 -48.94 27.42 0.89
N ILE A 509 -48.01 27.30 -0.07
CA ILE A 509 -48.12 26.41 -1.23
C ILE A 509 -48.34 24.96 -0.77
N ARG A 510 -47.50 24.48 0.15
CA ARG A 510 -47.60 23.14 0.73
C ARG A 510 -48.97 22.88 1.36
N LYS A 511 -49.50 23.85 2.10
CA LYS A 511 -50.81 23.75 2.76
C LYS A 511 -51.97 23.80 1.76
N ILE A 512 -51.90 24.67 0.75
CA ILE A 512 -52.95 24.82 -0.27
C ILE A 512 -53.02 23.57 -1.15
N PHE A 513 -51.87 23.02 -1.53
CA PHE A 513 -51.80 21.93 -2.51
C PHE A 513 -51.56 20.54 -1.91
N HIS A 514 -51.46 20.42 -0.58
CA HIS A 514 -51.21 19.17 0.13
C HIS A 514 -49.93 18.45 -0.35
N ILE A 515 -48.84 19.20 -0.50
CA ILE A 515 -47.55 18.63 -0.91
C ILE A 515 -46.93 17.89 0.30
N ASP A 516 -46.93 16.55 0.25
CA ASP A 516 -46.42 15.70 1.33
C ASP A 516 -44.90 15.47 1.28
N THR A 517 -44.23 15.96 0.23
CA THR A 517 -42.79 15.82 0.03
C THR A 517 -41.98 16.60 1.07
N VAL A 518 -41.08 15.91 1.76
CA VAL A 518 -40.06 16.53 2.62
C VAL A 518 -38.81 16.72 1.78
N LEU A 519 -38.62 17.92 1.24
CA LEU A 519 -37.35 18.30 0.65
C LEU A 519 -36.39 18.72 1.76
N ASN A 520 -35.45 17.84 2.04
CA ASN A 520 -34.23 18.14 2.76
C ASN A 520 -33.11 18.20 1.72
N GLY A 521 -32.00 18.90 1.99
CA GLY A 521 -30.86 19.03 1.06
C GLY A 521 -30.15 17.70 0.75
N LYS A 522 -30.75 16.56 1.13
CA LYS A 522 -30.21 15.22 0.95
C LYS A 522 -30.39 14.76 -0.48
N MET A 523 -29.27 14.47 -1.13
CA MET A 523 -29.21 13.92 -2.47
C MET A 523 -28.47 12.58 -2.46
N TYR A 524 -28.88 11.71 -3.39
CA TYR A 524 -28.29 10.41 -3.60
C TYR A 524 -27.92 10.29 -5.08
N LEU A 525 -26.66 9.97 -5.34
CA LEU A 525 -26.21 9.52 -6.66
C LEU A 525 -26.23 7.99 -6.64
N VAL A 526 -26.95 7.37 -7.58
CA VAL A 526 -27.03 5.92 -7.72
C VAL A 526 -26.70 5.48 -9.13
N ASN A 527 -26.08 4.31 -9.28
CA ASN A 527 -25.77 3.74 -10.59
C ASN A 527 -27.02 3.14 -11.26
N GLU A 528 -26.85 2.56 -12.45
CA GLU A 528 -27.90 1.94 -13.26
C GLU A 528 -28.59 0.75 -12.58
N LYS A 529 -27.92 0.10 -11.61
CA LYS A 529 -28.44 -0.99 -10.79
C LYS A 529 -29.08 -0.49 -9.49
N ASN A 530 -29.23 0.83 -9.33
CA ASN A 530 -29.75 1.48 -8.12
C ASN A 530 -28.88 1.23 -6.87
N GLN A 531 -27.57 0.98 -7.06
CA GLN A 531 -26.59 0.93 -5.98
C GLN A 531 -26.11 2.35 -5.67
N LEU A 532 -25.90 2.64 -4.39
CA LEU A 532 -25.55 3.98 -3.93
C LEU A 532 -24.08 4.28 -4.21
N ILE A 533 -23.83 5.35 -4.96
CA ILE A 533 -22.49 5.88 -5.22
C ILE A 533 -22.14 6.96 -4.21
N GLU A 534 -23.06 7.89 -3.98
CA GLU A 534 -22.84 8.99 -3.03
C GLU A 534 -24.14 9.32 -2.30
N GLU A 535 -24.06 9.54 -0.99
CA GLU A 535 -25.06 10.25 -0.20
C GLU A 535 -24.46 11.56 0.30
N THR A 536 -25.18 12.66 0.10
CA THR A 536 -24.73 14.00 0.49
C THR A 536 -25.88 14.86 0.98
N ASP A 537 -25.57 15.91 1.74
CA ASP A 537 -26.53 16.92 2.17
C ASP A 537 -25.95 18.31 1.90
N TYR A 538 -26.46 18.98 0.86
CA TYR A 538 -26.01 20.34 0.51
C TYR A 538 -26.56 21.41 1.48
N GLY A 539 -27.45 21.02 2.41
CA GLY A 539 -28.06 21.90 3.39
C GLY A 539 -29.10 22.86 2.77
N SER A 540 -29.55 23.83 3.55
CA SER A 540 -30.37 24.94 3.05
C SER A 540 -29.49 26.05 2.47
N ASP A 541 -30.07 26.87 1.59
CA ASP A 541 -29.34 27.95 0.95
C ASP A 541 -30.11 29.28 0.83
N LYS A 542 -29.39 30.37 0.55
CA LYS A 542 -29.92 31.73 0.42
C LYS A 542 -29.80 32.21 -1.03
N PRO A 543 -30.78 32.96 -1.54
CA PRO A 543 -30.71 33.59 -2.86
C PRO A 543 -29.42 34.40 -2.99
N GLY A 544 -28.68 34.13 -4.06
CA GLY A 544 -27.43 34.83 -4.31
C GLY A 544 -26.70 34.39 -5.56
N ASN A 545 -25.43 34.81 -5.61
CA ASN A 545 -24.48 34.47 -6.66
C ASN A 545 -23.48 33.39 -6.23
N ASP A 546 -23.64 32.84 -5.02
CA ASP A 546 -22.80 31.77 -4.51
C ASP A 546 -23.55 30.44 -4.62
N THR A 547 -22.81 29.35 -4.80
CA THR A 547 -23.29 27.98 -4.91
C THR A 547 -22.69 27.11 -3.82
N LYS A 548 -23.29 25.93 -3.61
CA LYS A 548 -22.70 24.89 -2.76
C LYS A 548 -21.65 24.15 -3.56
N GLN A 549 -20.41 24.16 -3.08
CA GLN A 549 -19.26 23.56 -3.74
C GLN A 549 -18.50 22.60 -2.81
N LYS A 550 -17.74 21.68 -3.40
CA LYS A 550 -16.74 20.85 -2.73
C LYS A 550 -15.33 21.12 -3.28
N ASN A 551 -14.34 21.13 -2.39
CA ASN A 551 -12.93 21.31 -2.79
C ASN A 551 -12.30 19.96 -3.15
N ASP A 552 -12.60 18.95 -2.35
CA ASP A 552 -12.38 17.55 -2.70
C ASP A 552 -13.76 16.90 -2.84
N PRO A 553 -14.14 16.47 -4.06
CA PRO A 553 -15.44 15.84 -4.33
C PRO A 553 -15.72 14.60 -3.45
N ARG A 554 -14.65 13.91 -3.01
CA ARG A 554 -14.70 12.68 -2.22
C ARG A 554 -15.06 12.93 -0.75
N VAL A 555 -15.07 14.19 -0.33
CA VAL A 555 -15.41 14.59 1.04
C VAL A 555 -16.81 15.19 1.07
N GLN A 556 -17.61 14.84 2.09
CA GLN A 556 -18.98 15.33 2.24
C GLN A 556 -19.10 16.81 2.68
N GLN A 557 -18.00 17.55 2.73
CA GLN A 557 -17.99 18.92 3.24
C GLN A 557 -18.28 19.92 2.13
N TRP A 558 -19.44 20.55 2.20
CA TRP A 558 -19.84 21.65 1.32
C TRP A 558 -19.41 23.01 1.87
N PHE A 559 -19.04 23.93 0.99
CA PHE A 559 -18.82 25.35 1.29
C PHE A 559 -19.56 26.24 0.28
N LEU A 560 -19.65 27.54 0.56
CA LEU A 560 -20.21 28.53 -0.36
C LEU A 560 -19.09 29.15 -1.19
N GLY A 561 -19.21 29.14 -2.51
CA GLY A 561 -18.25 29.71 -3.44
C GLY A 561 -18.93 30.38 -4.63
N ALA A 562 -18.20 31.18 -5.40
CA ALA A 562 -18.74 31.82 -6.59
C ALA A 562 -19.05 30.77 -7.67
N LYS A 563 -20.17 30.91 -8.39
CA LYS A 563 -20.63 29.89 -9.35
C LYS A 563 -19.57 29.56 -10.41
N THR A 564 -19.28 28.27 -10.60
CA THR A 564 -18.27 27.78 -11.54
C THR A 564 -18.76 26.62 -12.42
N PRO A 565 -19.97 26.69 -13.02
CA PRO A 565 -20.53 25.56 -13.75
C PRO A 565 -19.60 25.10 -14.90
N GLY A 566 -19.26 23.82 -14.88
CA GLY A 566 -18.36 23.17 -15.83
C GLY A 566 -16.89 23.54 -15.66
N LYS A 567 -16.48 24.07 -14.50
CA LYS A 567 -15.12 24.56 -14.22
C LYS A 567 -14.67 24.19 -12.82
N MET A 568 -13.37 24.34 -12.59
CA MET A 568 -12.79 24.14 -11.26
C MET A 568 -13.30 25.19 -10.29
N ASN A 569 -13.80 24.71 -9.15
CA ASN A 569 -14.25 25.55 -8.02
C ASN A 569 -13.12 26.50 -7.59
N SER A 570 -13.45 27.77 -7.39
CA SER A 570 -12.50 28.79 -6.96
C SER A 570 -12.41 28.81 -5.44
N CYS A 571 -11.24 28.46 -4.88
CA CYS A 571 -10.94 28.54 -3.45
C CYS A 571 -10.69 29.96 -2.95
#